data_AF-A0A420BIZ2-F1
#
_entry.id   AF-A0A420BIZ2-F1
#
_cell.length_a   1.000
_cell.length_b   1.000
_cell.length_c   1.000
_cell.angle_alpha   90.00
_cell.angle_beta   90.00
_cell.angle_gamma   90.00
#
_symmetry.space_group_name_H-M   'P 1'
#
loop_
_entity.id
_entity.type
_entity.pdbx_description
1 polymer ?
#
loop_
_entity_poly.entity_id
_entity_poly.type
_entity_poly.pdbx_seq_one_letter_code
_entity_poly.pdbx_strand_id
1 'polypeptide(L)'
;MSQLTINDKDQTDVQLMQTAEQIATKMAKETTLFPTPVPTLSALEAALTAFRNSATEAAYRDTRAIMIRKQKRQDLVYILKELGKYVDTVANNDDTIVLAAGFNLRKANSSYSGSVPKAQRPIAEPDQVGSGRVNLKTEAWAGARMYQFQYRLKGSEAAWASQLSTKSTCILNGLETFKEYEFRVSYLGIDPTPNYSDTTSSFVL
;
A
#
# COMPACT_ATOMS: atom_id res chain seq x y z
N MET A 1 1.15 -5.82 13.25
CA MET A 1 1.91 -4.57 13.02
C MET A 1 0.94 -3.43 13.23
N SER A 2 1.21 -2.53 14.17
CA SER A 2 0.27 -1.48 14.56
C SER A 2 -0.12 -0.59 13.37
N GLN A 3 -1.40 -0.22 13.33
CA GLN A 3 -2.03 0.59 12.30
C GLN A 3 -1.96 2.10 12.62
N LEU A 4 -1.22 2.51 13.65
CA LEU A 4 -1.11 3.91 14.05
C LEU A 4 -0.43 4.73 12.96
N THR A 5 -1.05 5.86 12.58
CA THR A 5 -0.43 6.79 11.63
C THR A 5 -0.58 8.25 12.03
N ILE A 6 0.49 8.99 11.74
CA ILE A 6 0.50 10.46 11.70
C ILE A 6 0.67 10.82 10.24
N ASN A 7 -0.34 11.41 9.61
CA ASN A 7 -0.24 11.85 8.21
C ASN A 7 0.50 13.20 8.15
N ASP A 8 1.81 13.17 8.38
CA ASP A 8 2.68 14.35 8.49
C ASP A 8 2.96 15.04 7.14
N LYS A 9 2.74 14.37 6.00
CA LYS A 9 3.04 14.92 4.66
C LYS A 9 1.92 15.79 4.11
N ASP A 10 0.67 15.49 4.42
CA ASP A 10 -0.50 16.20 3.89
C ASP A 10 -1.02 17.30 4.83
N GLN A 11 -0.47 17.37 6.06
CA GLN A 11 -0.88 18.36 7.06
C GLN A 11 -0.17 19.71 6.89
N THR A 12 -0.96 20.78 6.86
CA THR A 12 -0.50 22.16 7.04
C THR A 12 0.09 22.37 8.44
N ASP A 13 0.91 23.42 8.62
CA ASP A 13 1.54 23.73 9.90
C ASP A 13 0.49 23.90 11.02
N VAL A 14 -0.67 24.50 10.72
CA VAL A 14 -1.79 24.66 11.67
C VAL A 14 -2.42 23.30 12.03
N GLN A 15 -2.67 22.45 11.04
CA GLN A 15 -3.24 21.11 11.28
C GLN A 15 -2.30 20.24 12.11
N LEU A 16 -0.99 20.33 11.87
CA LEU A 16 0.01 19.60 12.65
C LEU A 16 0.02 20.06 14.11
N MET A 17 -0.04 21.38 14.37
CA MET A 17 -0.14 21.93 15.72
C MET A 17 -1.41 21.45 16.43
N GLN A 18 -2.57 21.54 15.77
CA GLN A 18 -3.85 21.09 16.33
C GLN A 18 -3.83 19.59 16.65
N THR A 19 -3.24 18.78 15.77
CA THR A 19 -3.10 17.33 15.98
C THR A 19 -2.24 17.06 17.23
N ALA A 20 -1.11 17.76 17.36
CA ALA A 20 -0.22 17.61 18.50
C ALA A 20 -0.88 18.05 19.83
N GLU A 21 -1.66 19.13 19.83
CA GLU A 21 -2.44 19.55 21.01
C GLU A 21 -3.52 18.55 21.40
N GLN A 22 -4.23 18.00 20.41
CA GLN A 22 -5.25 17.00 20.64
C GLN A 22 -4.66 15.73 21.28
N ILE A 23 -3.53 15.26 20.77
CA ILE A 23 -2.80 14.11 21.34
C ILE A 23 -2.35 14.41 22.77
N ALA A 24 -1.72 15.57 23.00
CA ALA A 24 -1.29 15.97 24.35
C ALA A 24 -2.46 16.00 25.34
N THR A 25 -3.58 16.62 24.95
CA THR A 25 -4.78 16.74 25.79
C THR A 25 -5.43 15.39 26.09
N LYS A 26 -5.52 14.52 25.08
CA LYS A 26 -6.15 13.20 25.22
C LYS A 26 -5.29 12.25 26.06
N MET A 27 -3.98 12.19 25.79
CA MET A 27 -3.06 11.39 26.61
C MET A 27 -2.99 11.88 28.06
N ALA A 28 -3.05 13.20 28.29
CA ALA A 28 -3.08 13.76 29.65
C ALA A 28 -4.35 13.42 30.43
N LYS A 29 -5.49 13.20 29.74
CA LYS A 29 -6.73 12.73 30.39
C LYS A 29 -6.65 11.27 30.81
N GLU A 30 -6.00 10.44 30.00
CA GLU A 30 -5.91 9.00 30.19
C GLU A 30 -4.63 8.58 30.97
N THR A 31 -4.47 9.12 32.18
CA THR A 31 -3.30 8.87 33.03
C THR A 31 -3.15 7.41 33.47
N THR A 32 -4.24 6.65 33.51
CA THR A 32 -4.24 5.22 33.85
C THR A 32 -3.68 4.36 32.73
N LEU A 33 -3.97 4.70 31.47
CA LEU A 33 -3.46 4.03 30.28
C LEU A 33 -2.04 4.48 29.95
N PHE A 34 -1.71 5.75 30.21
CA PHE A 34 -0.41 6.34 29.91
C PHE A 34 0.28 6.91 31.15
N PRO A 35 0.72 6.04 32.10
CA PRO A 35 1.29 6.50 33.36
C PRO A 35 2.67 7.15 33.19
N THR A 36 3.46 6.68 32.22
CA THR A 36 4.83 7.14 31.95
C THR A 36 5.05 7.27 30.45
N PRO A 37 4.47 8.29 29.80
CA PRO A 37 4.64 8.48 28.36
C PRO A 37 6.10 8.76 28.02
N VAL A 38 6.60 8.05 27.00
CA VAL A 38 7.95 8.22 26.47
C VAL A 38 7.83 8.60 24.99
N PRO A 39 8.34 9.76 24.55
CA PRO A 39 8.84 10.92 25.32
C PRO A 39 7.80 11.52 26.27
N THR A 40 8.22 12.33 27.24
CA THR A 40 7.29 12.95 28.19
C THR A 40 6.35 13.94 27.49
N LEU A 41 5.13 14.13 28.03
CA LEU A 41 4.19 15.12 27.48
C LEU A 41 4.77 16.54 27.52
N SER A 42 5.58 16.86 28.53
CA SER A 42 6.30 18.13 28.61
C SER A 42 7.27 18.34 27.42
N ALA A 43 7.92 17.28 26.94
CA ALA A 43 8.77 17.37 25.75
C ALA A 43 7.95 17.67 24.47
N LEU A 44 6.74 17.10 24.36
CA LEU A 44 5.82 17.41 23.27
C LEU A 44 5.35 18.87 23.33
N GLU A 45 4.96 19.37 24.50
CA GLU A 45 4.54 20.77 24.70
C GLU A 45 5.66 21.76 24.38
N ALA A 46 6.89 21.46 24.79
CA ALA A 46 8.07 22.28 24.48
C ALA A 46 8.34 22.33 22.97
N ALA A 47 8.27 21.19 22.28
CA ALA A 47 8.46 21.12 20.83
C ALA A 47 7.33 21.84 20.07
N LEU A 48 6.09 21.73 20.55
CA LEU A 48 4.94 22.42 20.00
C LEU A 48 5.07 23.94 20.13
N THR A 49 5.51 24.42 21.29
CA THR A 49 5.79 25.84 21.53
C THR A 49 6.93 26.34 20.63
N ALA A 50 8.02 25.58 20.52
CA ALA A 50 9.14 25.92 19.64
C ALA A 50 8.72 25.99 18.17
N PHE A 51 7.87 25.06 17.72
CA PHE A 51 7.34 25.06 16.36
C PHE A 51 6.43 26.27 16.11
N ARG A 52 5.52 26.60 17.04
CA ARG A 52 4.67 27.80 16.98
C ARG A 52 5.48 29.08 16.84
N ASN A 53 6.47 29.27 17.70
CA ASN A 53 7.32 30.46 17.66
C ASN A 53 8.05 30.54 16.32
N SER A 54 8.62 29.44 15.83
CA SER A 54 9.29 29.40 14.52
C SER A 54 8.35 29.68 13.34
N ALA A 55 7.07 29.30 13.45
CA ALA A 55 6.08 29.58 12.42
C ALA A 55 5.72 31.07 12.36
N THR A 56 5.59 31.72 13.52
CA THR A 56 5.40 33.17 13.62
C THR A 56 6.58 33.95 13.05
N GLU A 57 7.81 33.59 13.41
CA GLU A 57 9.02 34.25 12.88
C GLU A 57 9.16 34.07 11.36
N ALA A 58 8.81 32.89 10.83
CA ALA A 58 8.85 32.63 9.39
C ALA A 58 7.77 33.39 8.59
N ALA A 59 6.81 34.05 9.25
CA ALA A 59 5.78 34.85 8.57
C ALA A 59 6.38 36.00 7.76
N TYR A 60 7.53 36.54 8.21
CA TYR A 60 8.27 37.61 7.52
C TYR A 60 9.07 37.14 6.31
N ARG A 61 8.99 35.84 5.95
CA ARG A 61 9.65 35.21 4.78
C ARG A 61 11.18 35.31 4.75
N ASP A 62 11.83 35.51 5.89
CA ASP A 62 13.27 35.34 6.01
C ASP A 62 13.64 33.87 5.74
N THR A 63 14.61 33.65 4.85
CA THR A 63 15.10 32.31 4.48
C THR A 63 15.60 31.55 5.70
N ARG A 64 16.29 32.22 6.64
CA ARG A 64 16.77 31.60 7.88
C ARG A 64 15.60 31.17 8.77
N ALA A 65 14.59 32.03 8.95
CA ALA A 65 13.40 31.71 9.73
C ALA A 65 12.60 30.55 9.11
N ILE A 66 12.48 30.49 7.78
CA ILE A 66 11.84 29.38 7.06
C ILE A 66 12.60 28.07 7.30
N MET A 67 13.93 28.08 7.26
CA MET A 67 14.75 26.88 7.55
C MET A 67 14.57 26.42 9.00
N ILE A 68 14.55 27.35 9.97
CA ILE A 68 14.30 27.04 11.38
C ILE A 68 12.91 26.43 11.56
N ARG A 69 11.87 26.98 10.91
CA ARG A 69 10.52 26.42 10.93
C ARG A 69 10.48 24.98 10.43
N LYS A 70 11.16 24.70 9.30
CA LYS A 70 11.25 23.33 8.76
C LYS A 70 11.93 22.38 9.73
N GLN A 71 13.01 22.81 10.38
CA GLN A 71 13.68 22.02 11.42
C GLN A 71 12.74 21.73 12.59
N LYS A 72 12.06 22.75 13.13
CA LYS A 72 11.12 22.58 14.25
C LYS A 72 9.90 21.73 13.90
N ARG A 73 9.46 21.78 12.64
CA ARG A 73 8.44 20.85 12.12
C ARG A 73 8.92 19.40 12.20
N GLN A 74 10.16 19.14 11.79
CA GLN A 74 10.75 17.79 11.85
C GLN A 74 10.93 17.32 13.29
N ASP A 75 11.40 18.18 14.18
CA ASP A 75 11.55 17.88 15.62
C ASP A 75 10.19 17.48 16.25
N LEU A 76 9.12 18.23 15.94
CA LEU A 76 7.76 17.93 16.42
C LEU A 76 7.24 16.61 15.86
N VAL A 77 7.38 16.38 14.56
CA VAL A 77 6.97 15.12 13.91
C VAL A 77 7.73 13.93 14.49
N TYR A 78 9.01 14.10 14.79
CA TYR A 78 9.83 13.07 15.43
C TYR A 78 9.26 12.69 16.80
N ILE A 79 8.98 13.67 17.66
CA ILE A 79 8.41 13.42 18.99
C ILE A 79 7.04 12.74 18.90
N LEU A 80 6.18 13.17 17.97
CA LEU A 80 4.88 12.53 17.76
C LEU A 80 5.02 11.07 17.33
N LYS A 81 6.00 10.75 16.46
CA LYS A 81 6.27 9.37 16.03
C LYS A 81 6.80 8.51 17.18
N GLU A 82 7.68 9.04 18.01
CA GLU A 82 8.17 8.32 19.20
C GLU A 82 7.04 8.07 20.21
N LEU A 83 6.17 9.06 20.45
CA LEU A 83 4.96 8.88 21.26
C LEU A 83 4.02 7.84 20.67
N GLY A 84 3.83 7.84 19.34
CA GLY A 84 3.06 6.82 18.64
C GLY A 84 3.59 5.42 18.90
N LYS A 85 4.92 5.22 18.84
CA LYS A 85 5.53 3.92 19.19
C LYS A 85 5.24 3.50 20.62
N TYR A 86 5.32 4.43 21.58
CA TYR A 86 4.96 4.14 22.96
C TYR A 86 3.49 3.72 23.08
N VAL A 87 2.57 4.46 22.48
CA VAL A 87 1.14 4.11 22.47
C VAL A 87 0.91 2.74 21.84
N ASP A 88 1.62 2.41 20.76
CA ASP A 88 1.54 1.09 20.12
C ASP A 88 1.98 -0.05 21.06
N THR A 89 3.02 0.18 21.86
CA THR A 89 3.47 -0.82 22.85
C THR A 89 2.45 -1.02 23.98
N VAL A 90 1.78 0.05 24.41
CA VAL A 90 0.73 -0.02 25.44
C VAL A 90 -0.55 -0.64 24.89
N ALA A 91 -0.92 -0.30 23.66
CA ALA A 91 -2.15 -0.75 23.02
C ALA A 91 -2.16 -2.26 22.73
N ASN A 92 -1.03 -2.87 22.38
CA ASN A 92 -0.91 -4.31 22.09
C ASN A 92 -1.99 -4.85 21.12
N ASN A 93 -2.23 -4.13 20.01
CA ASN A 93 -3.30 -4.35 19.02
C ASN A 93 -4.74 -4.04 19.49
N ASP A 94 -4.90 -3.34 20.61
CA ASP A 94 -6.17 -2.74 20.99
C ASP A 94 -6.32 -1.34 20.37
N ASP A 95 -7.08 -1.30 19.29
CA ASP A 95 -7.40 -0.09 18.54
C ASP A 95 -8.09 0.98 19.41
N THR A 96 -8.78 0.59 20.49
CA THR A 96 -9.46 1.54 21.39
C THR A 96 -8.47 2.38 22.20
N ILE A 97 -7.35 1.78 22.62
CA ILE A 97 -6.28 2.48 23.36
C ILE A 97 -5.57 3.49 22.44
N VAL A 98 -5.37 3.15 21.18
CA VAL A 98 -4.77 4.06 20.18
C VAL A 98 -5.67 5.30 19.95
N LEU A 99 -6.98 5.08 19.84
CA LEU A 99 -7.97 6.17 19.69
C LEU A 99 -8.07 7.02 20.97
N ALA A 100 -7.96 6.40 22.14
CA ALA A 100 -7.95 7.08 23.44
C ALA A 100 -6.75 8.03 23.58
N ALA A 101 -5.57 7.65 23.06
CA ALA A 101 -4.40 8.53 22.97
C ALA A 101 -4.58 9.70 21.98
N GLY A 102 -5.60 9.65 21.10
CA GLY A 102 -5.85 10.67 20.08
C GLY A 102 -5.15 10.44 18.74
N PHE A 103 -4.53 9.27 18.54
CA PHE A 103 -3.98 8.90 17.25
C PHE A 103 -5.06 8.35 16.31
N ASN A 104 -4.84 8.51 15.01
CA ASN A 104 -5.71 7.95 13.99
C ASN A 104 -5.18 6.58 13.53
N LEU A 105 -6.11 5.65 13.34
CA LEU A 105 -5.84 4.35 12.75
C LEU A 105 -5.83 4.48 11.22
N ARG A 106 -4.75 4.00 10.60
CA ARG A 106 -4.74 3.75 9.17
C ARG A 106 -5.55 2.49 8.91
N LYS A 107 -6.47 2.56 7.94
CA LYS A 107 -7.13 1.38 7.41
C LYS A 107 -6.10 0.32 7.02
N ALA A 108 -6.14 -0.86 7.64
CA ALA A 108 -5.34 -2.00 7.19
C ALA A 108 -5.61 -2.26 5.70
N ASN A 109 -4.53 -2.43 4.94
CA ASN A 109 -4.63 -2.94 3.57
C ASN A 109 -4.97 -4.43 3.67
N SER A 110 -6.26 -4.77 3.70
CA SER A 110 -6.69 -6.16 3.57
C SER A 110 -6.61 -6.57 2.11
N SER A 111 -5.89 -7.66 1.84
CA SER A 111 -6.00 -8.35 0.56
C SER A 111 -7.28 -9.18 0.55
N TYR A 112 -7.85 -9.40 -0.63
CA TYR A 112 -9.02 -10.26 -0.76
C TYR A 112 -8.68 -11.69 -0.29
N SER A 113 -9.44 -12.18 0.70
CA SER A 113 -9.24 -13.49 1.33
C SER A 113 -10.33 -14.51 0.98
N GLY A 114 -11.24 -14.16 0.06
CA GLY A 114 -12.28 -15.08 -0.42
C GLY A 114 -11.78 -15.98 -1.55
N SER A 115 -12.68 -16.83 -2.04
CA SER A 115 -12.41 -17.68 -3.21
C SER A 115 -12.14 -16.83 -4.45
N VAL A 116 -11.08 -17.17 -5.18
CA VAL A 116 -10.72 -16.48 -6.41
C VAL A 116 -11.79 -16.74 -7.49
N PRO A 117 -12.40 -15.69 -8.08
CA PRO A 117 -13.37 -15.86 -9.14
C PRO A 117 -12.70 -16.38 -10.41
N LYS A 118 -13.51 -16.96 -11.30
CA LYS A 118 -13.05 -17.43 -12.60
C LYS A 118 -12.54 -16.24 -13.43
N ALA A 119 -11.36 -16.38 -14.04
CA ALA A 119 -10.82 -15.33 -14.88
C ALA A 119 -11.68 -15.10 -16.14
N GLN A 120 -11.82 -13.83 -16.54
CA GLN A 120 -12.75 -13.43 -17.59
C GLN A 120 -12.03 -12.88 -18.83
N ARG A 121 -12.66 -13.08 -19.99
CA ARG A 121 -12.25 -12.51 -21.28
C ARG A 121 -10.75 -12.70 -21.61
N PRO A 122 -10.25 -13.95 -21.68
CA PRO A 122 -8.89 -14.19 -22.14
C PRO A 122 -8.80 -13.86 -23.64
N ILE A 123 -7.91 -12.93 -23.99
CA ILE A 123 -7.65 -12.48 -25.35
C ILE A 123 -6.21 -12.83 -25.68
N ALA A 124 -6.00 -13.42 -26.86
CA ALA A 124 -4.69 -13.77 -27.39
C ALA A 124 -4.48 -13.11 -28.76
N GLU A 125 -3.69 -12.04 -28.78
CA GLU A 125 -3.37 -11.27 -29.98
C GLU A 125 -1.96 -11.65 -30.45
N PRO A 126 -1.79 -12.19 -31.66
CA PRO A 126 -0.45 -12.38 -32.21
C PRO A 126 0.21 -11.03 -32.48
N ASP A 127 1.52 -10.99 -32.31
CA ASP A 127 2.33 -9.83 -32.66
C ASP A 127 2.67 -9.86 -34.16
N GLN A 128 3.73 -9.17 -34.57
CA GLN A 128 4.22 -9.15 -35.94
C GLN A 128 4.53 -10.55 -36.49
N VAL A 129 4.35 -10.70 -37.81
CA VAL A 129 4.65 -11.95 -38.54
C VAL A 129 6.13 -12.32 -38.39
N GLY A 130 6.40 -13.58 -38.08
CA GLY A 130 7.72 -14.16 -37.84
C GLY A 130 8.28 -13.87 -36.44
N SER A 131 7.55 -13.17 -35.57
CA SER A 131 8.06 -12.80 -34.24
C SER A 131 8.05 -13.96 -33.25
N GLY A 132 7.13 -14.93 -33.42
CA GLY A 132 6.92 -15.99 -32.43
C GLY A 132 6.40 -15.44 -31.09
N ARG A 133 5.67 -14.32 -31.12
CA ARG A 133 5.15 -13.63 -29.94
C ARG A 133 3.64 -13.54 -29.94
N VAL A 134 3.06 -13.67 -28.75
CA VAL A 134 1.62 -13.47 -28.52
C VAL A 134 1.43 -12.62 -27.27
N ASN A 135 0.61 -11.58 -27.40
CA ASN A 135 0.18 -10.74 -26.30
C ASN A 135 -1.12 -11.29 -25.72
N LEU A 136 -1.03 -11.79 -24.49
CA LEU A 136 -2.16 -12.28 -23.73
C LEU A 136 -2.71 -11.20 -22.82
N LYS A 137 -4.04 -11.08 -22.79
CA LYS A 137 -4.75 -10.12 -21.94
C LYS A 137 -5.93 -10.82 -21.27
N THR A 138 -6.26 -10.40 -20.06
CA THR A 138 -7.48 -10.78 -19.35
C THR A 138 -8.04 -9.56 -18.64
N GLU A 139 -9.29 -9.63 -18.21
CA GLU A 139 -9.89 -8.60 -17.38
C GLU A 139 -9.13 -8.47 -16.05
N ALA A 140 -8.88 -7.24 -15.60
CA ALA A 140 -8.20 -7.01 -14.33
C ALA A 140 -9.17 -7.27 -13.16
N TRP A 141 -8.68 -7.85 -12.07
CA TRP A 141 -9.47 -8.09 -10.87
C TRP A 141 -8.71 -7.55 -9.66
N ALA A 142 -9.34 -6.68 -8.87
CA ALA A 142 -8.70 -5.98 -7.76
C ALA A 142 -8.18 -6.93 -6.66
N GLY A 143 -8.73 -8.14 -6.55
CA GLY A 143 -8.25 -9.16 -5.61
C GLY A 143 -7.05 -9.98 -6.10
N ALA A 144 -6.67 -9.85 -7.38
CA ALA A 144 -5.54 -10.58 -7.95
C ALA A 144 -4.22 -10.00 -7.44
N ARG A 145 -3.37 -10.85 -6.88
CA ARG A 145 -1.96 -10.52 -6.60
C ARG A 145 -1.07 -10.80 -7.80
N MET A 146 -1.38 -11.88 -8.52
CA MET A 146 -0.70 -12.30 -9.75
C MET A 146 -1.69 -12.92 -10.72
N TYR A 147 -1.25 -13.02 -11.96
CA TYR A 147 -1.95 -13.65 -13.07
C TYR A 147 -1.08 -14.81 -13.57
N GLN A 148 -1.67 -15.99 -13.71
CA GLN A 148 -1.01 -17.13 -14.33
C GLN A 148 -1.60 -17.33 -15.71
N PHE A 149 -0.78 -17.06 -16.73
CA PHE A 149 -1.09 -17.34 -18.12
C PHE A 149 -0.56 -18.73 -18.46
N GLN A 150 -1.41 -19.58 -19.01
CA GLN A 150 -1.02 -20.90 -19.47
C GLN A 150 -1.24 -21.03 -20.97
N TYR A 151 -0.33 -21.75 -21.63
CA TYR A 151 -0.38 -21.98 -23.06
C TYR A 151 0.05 -23.40 -23.41
N ARG A 152 -0.47 -23.92 -24.52
CA ARG A 152 -0.06 -25.17 -25.15
C ARG A 152 -0.38 -25.17 -26.64
N LEU A 153 0.24 -26.06 -27.39
CA LEU A 153 -0.09 -26.26 -28.80
C LEU A 153 -1.51 -26.84 -28.92
N LYS A 154 -2.33 -26.31 -29.83
CA LYS A 154 -3.72 -26.73 -29.98
C LYS A 154 -3.80 -28.20 -30.41
N GLY A 155 -4.68 -28.96 -29.75
CA GLY A 155 -4.82 -30.41 -29.98
C GLY A 155 -3.69 -31.28 -29.40
N SER A 156 -2.71 -30.69 -28.70
CA SER A 156 -1.67 -31.44 -28.00
C SER A 156 -2.17 -31.93 -26.63
N GLU A 157 -1.79 -33.15 -26.28
CA GLU A 157 -1.95 -33.70 -24.92
C GLU A 157 -0.82 -33.29 -23.97
N ALA A 158 0.14 -32.49 -24.43
CA ALA A 158 1.21 -31.97 -23.61
C ALA A 158 0.69 -31.15 -22.42
N ALA A 159 1.48 -31.15 -21.34
CA ALA A 159 1.21 -30.32 -20.18
C ALA A 159 1.21 -28.82 -20.55
N TRP A 160 0.35 -28.05 -19.89
CA TRP A 160 0.29 -26.61 -20.07
C TRP A 160 1.57 -25.95 -19.55
N ALA A 161 2.23 -25.17 -20.40
CA ALA A 161 3.30 -24.28 -19.97
C ALA A 161 2.67 -23.07 -19.26
N SER A 162 3.34 -22.52 -18.24
CA SER A 162 2.82 -21.40 -17.46
C SER A 162 3.81 -20.24 -17.39
N GLN A 163 3.29 -19.02 -17.51
CA GLN A 163 4.02 -17.78 -17.29
C GLN A 163 3.23 -16.90 -16.32
N LEU A 164 3.94 -16.36 -15.32
CA LEU A 164 3.35 -15.49 -14.32
C LEU A 164 3.53 -14.02 -14.71
N SER A 165 2.53 -13.19 -14.41
CA SER A 165 2.59 -11.74 -14.56
C SER A 165 1.95 -11.06 -13.35
N THR A 166 2.47 -9.90 -12.97
CA THR A 166 1.83 -9.02 -11.98
C THR A 166 0.73 -8.15 -12.60
N LYS A 167 0.63 -8.14 -13.93
CA LYS A 167 -0.37 -7.39 -14.69
C LYS A 167 -1.37 -8.35 -15.31
N SER A 168 -2.55 -7.84 -15.64
CA SER A 168 -3.56 -8.56 -16.42
C SER A 168 -3.17 -8.77 -17.89
N THR A 169 -1.91 -8.52 -18.24
CA THR A 169 -1.32 -8.72 -19.55
C THR A 169 0.03 -9.44 -19.45
N CYS A 170 0.38 -10.20 -20.48
CA CYS A 170 1.61 -10.95 -20.57
C CYS A 170 2.03 -11.13 -22.03
N ILE A 171 3.32 -10.96 -22.33
CA ILE A 171 3.87 -11.25 -23.65
C ILE A 171 4.58 -12.60 -23.56
N LEU A 172 4.08 -13.59 -24.30
CA LEU A 172 4.75 -14.85 -24.52
C LEU A 172 5.72 -14.70 -25.69
N ASN A 173 6.93 -15.23 -25.55
CA ASN A 173 7.98 -15.16 -26.56
C ASN A 173 8.51 -16.56 -26.87
N GLY A 174 9.12 -16.74 -28.05
CA GLY A 174 9.76 -18.00 -28.43
C GLY A 174 8.78 -19.12 -28.75
N LEU A 175 7.57 -18.78 -29.16
CA LEU A 175 6.59 -19.74 -29.66
C LEU A 175 6.90 -20.09 -31.12
N GLU A 176 6.60 -21.32 -31.51
CA GLU A 176 6.72 -21.75 -32.91
C GLU A 176 5.76 -20.95 -33.80
N THR A 177 6.30 -20.28 -34.82
CA THR A 177 5.54 -19.52 -35.81
C THR A 177 4.69 -20.44 -36.68
N PHE A 178 3.55 -19.93 -37.18
CA PHE A 178 2.58 -20.64 -38.00
C PHE A 178 1.96 -21.88 -37.32
N LYS A 179 1.88 -21.86 -35.99
CA LYS A 179 1.19 -22.87 -35.18
C LYS A 179 0.06 -22.22 -34.40
N GLU A 180 -1.03 -22.97 -34.21
CA GLU A 180 -2.14 -22.53 -33.36
C GLU A 180 -1.90 -23.01 -31.92
N TYR A 181 -2.04 -22.08 -30.97
CA TYR A 181 -1.90 -22.35 -29.55
C TYR A 181 -3.24 -22.10 -28.85
N GLU A 182 -3.47 -22.85 -27.77
CA GLU A 182 -4.53 -22.63 -26.81
C GLU A 182 -3.97 -21.91 -25.59
N PHE A 183 -4.78 -21.02 -25.01
CA PHE A 183 -4.43 -20.18 -23.89
C PHE A 183 -5.53 -20.17 -22.85
N ARG A 184 -5.16 -20.16 -21.57
CA ARG A 184 -6.08 -19.94 -20.45
C ARG A 184 -5.39 -19.14 -19.36
N VAL A 185 -6.16 -18.41 -18.56
CA VAL A 185 -5.64 -17.53 -17.50
C VAL A 185 -6.29 -17.86 -16.18
N SER A 186 -5.57 -17.75 -15.06
CA SER A 186 -6.17 -17.69 -13.73
C SER A 186 -5.64 -16.49 -12.95
N TYR A 187 -6.49 -15.93 -12.09
CA TYR A 187 -6.03 -15.02 -11.05
C TYR A 187 -5.43 -15.84 -9.91
N LEU A 188 -4.44 -15.27 -9.22
CA LEU A 188 -3.85 -15.84 -8.01
C LEU A 188 -4.00 -14.81 -6.88
N GLY A 189 -4.62 -15.23 -5.77
CA GLY A 189 -4.92 -14.39 -4.61
C GLY A 189 -4.00 -14.69 -3.42
N ILE A 190 -4.52 -14.52 -2.20
CA ILE A 190 -3.85 -15.04 -0.99
C ILE A 190 -3.85 -16.57 -1.02
N ASP A 191 -5.00 -17.15 -1.36
CA ASP A 191 -5.10 -18.56 -1.74
C ASP A 191 -4.61 -18.69 -3.20
N PRO A 192 -3.53 -19.48 -3.45
CA PRO A 192 -2.98 -19.68 -4.79
C PRO A 192 -3.77 -20.70 -5.61
N THR A 193 -4.89 -21.23 -5.14
CA THR A 193 -5.72 -22.18 -5.88
C THR A 193 -6.21 -21.56 -7.21
N PRO A 194 -5.81 -22.11 -8.37
CA PRO A 194 -6.12 -21.50 -9.66
C PRO A 194 -7.57 -21.76 -10.08
N ASN A 195 -8.24 -20.70 -10.55
CA ASN A 195 -9.56 -20.78 -11.17
C ASN A 195 -9.49 -20.28 -12.62
N TYR A 196 -9.27 -21.20 -13.56
CA TYR A 196 -8.97 -20.88 -14.95
C TYR A 196 -10.18 -20.34 -15.71
N SER A 197 -9.92 -19.37 -16.59
CA SER A 197 -10.84 -18.88 -17.61
C SER A 197 -11.26 -19.98 -18.58
N ASP A 198 -12.22 -19.65 -19.45
CA ASP A 198 -12.41 -20.41 -20.68
C ASP A 198 -11.14 -20.39 -21.53
N THR A 199 -10.97 -21.40 -22.38
CA THR A 199 -9.81 -21.47 -23.28
C THR A 199 -10.05 -20.58 -24.50
N THR A 200 -9.03 -19.82 -24.90
CA THR A 200 -9.01 -19.08 -26.18
C THR A 200 -7.91 -19.64 -27.06
N SER A 201 -8.02 -19.56 -28.38
CA SER A 201 -6.97 -19.99 -29.30
C SER A 201 -6.57 -18.87 -30.24
N SER A 202 -5.30 -18.88 -30.64
CA SER A 202 -4.76 -17.90 -31.58
C SER A 202 -3.59 -18.50 -32.35
N PHE A 203 -3.44 -18.08 -33.60
CA PHE A 203 -2.30 -18.42 -34.43
C PHE A 203 -1.11 -17.56 -34.06
N VAL A 204 0.04 -18.19 -33.83
CA VAL A 204 1.31 -17.48 -33.69
C VAL A 204 1.80 -17.16 -35.10
N LEU A 205 2.05 -15.88 -35.37
CA LEU A 205 2.53 -15.40 -36.67
C LEU A 205 4.05 -15.30 -36.73
#